data_AF-A0AA37HTH1-F1
#
_entry.id   AF-A0AA37HTH1-F1
#
_cell.length_a   1.000
_cell.length_b   1.000
_cell.length_c   1.000
_cell.angle_alpha   90.00
_cell.angle_beta   90.00
_cell.angle_gamma   90.00
#
_symmetry.space_group_name_H-M   'P 1'
#
loop_
_entity.id
_entity.type
_entity.pdbx_description
1 polymer ?
#
loop_
_entity_poly.entity_id
_entity_poly.type
_entity_poly.pdbx_seq_one_letter_code
_entity_poly.pdbx_strand_id
1 'polypeptide(L)' 'MSSTTDKIKGLANEAAGNVKQGIGKATGNEKLQAEGKAQELKGETQRAVGGVKDGVNNAAQKAADAVKGR' A
#
# COMPACT_ATOMS: atom_id res chain seq x y z
N MET A 1 -6.28 3.82 -14.85
CA MET A 1 -7.09 3.76 -13.62
C MET A 1 -6.43 2.86 -12.56
N SER A 2 -5.15 3.08 -12.24
CA SER A 2 -4.40 2.16 -11.35
C SER A 2 -4.30 2.66 -9.91
N SER A 3 -4.12 3.97 -9.69
CA SER A 3 -3.85 4.54 -8.37
C SER A 3 -4.97 4.31 -7.33
N THR A 4 -6.25 4.23 -7.74
CA THR A 4 -7.36 3.95 -6.80
C THR A 4 -7.40 2.48 -6.39
N THR A 5 -7.24 1.57 -7.36
CA THR A 5 -7.23 0.11 -7.12
C THR A 5 -6.04 -0.31 -6.27
N ASP A 6 -4.86 0.27 -6.52
CA ASP A 6 -3.64 -0.03 -5.76
C ASP A 6 -3.73 0.47 -4.30
N LYS A 7 -4.31 1.66 -4.09
CA LYS A 7 -4.61 2.18 -2.73
C LYS A 7 -5.59 1.29 -1.98
N ILE A 8 -6.66 0.84 -2.65
CA ILE A 8 -7.65 -0.08 -2.08
C ILE A 8 -7.02 -1.42 -1.74
N LYS A 9 -6.15 -1.99 -2.60
CA LYS A 9 -5.40 -3.21 -2.30
C LYS A 9 -4.46 -3.04 -1.11
N GLY A 10 -3.82 -1.89 -0.96
CA GLY A 10 -2.99 -1.58 0.21
C GLY A 10 -3.82 -1.54 1.50
N LEU A 11 -5.01 -0.91 1.47
CA LEU A 11 -5.98 -0.92 2.57
C LEU A 11 -6.48 -2.31 2.92
N ALA A 12 -6.84 -3.12 1.92
CA ALA A 12 -7.32 -4.47 2.14
C ALA A 12 -6.24 -5.38 2.77
N ASN A 13 -4.99 -5.26 2.36
CA ASN A 13 -3.88 -6.03 2.94
C ASN A 13 -3.56 -5.63 4.38
N GLU A 14 -3.61 -4.33 4.69
CA GLU A 14 -3.39 -3.80 6.04
C GLU A 14 -4.52 -4.22 7.00
N ALA A 15 -5.78 -4.16 6.55
CA ALA A 15 -6.92 -4.64 7.31
C ALA A 15 -6.85 -6.16 7.54
N ALA A 16 -6.55 -6.94 6.50
CA ALA A 16 -6.39 -8.39 6.62
C ALA A 16 -5.24 -8.78 7.55
N GLY A 17 -4.12 -8.04 7.51
CA GLY A 17 -2.98 -8.24 8.41
C GLY A 17 -3.34 -8.02 9.87
N ASN A 18 -4.03 -6.90 10.15
CA ASN A 18 -4.53 -6.57 11.49
C ASN A 18 -5.49 -7.64 12.03
N VAL A 19 -6.41 -8.13 11.19
CA VAL A 19 -7.33 -9.21 11.58
C VAL A 19 -6.56 -10.50 11.88
N LYS A 20 -5.59 -10.91 11.04
CA LYS A 20 -4.76 -12.09 11.29
C LYS A 20 -3.94 -11.96 12.57
N GLN A 21 -3.39 -10.79 12.86
CA GLN A 21 -2.70 -10.53 14.13
C GLN A 21 -3.64 -10.61 15.33
N GLY A 22 -4.85 -10.04 15.23
CA GLY A 22 -5.85 -10.11 16.28
C GLY A 22 -6.26 -11.54 16.58
N ILE A 23 -6.58 -12.32 15.55
CA ILE A 23 -6.93 -13.74 15.68
C ILE A 23 -5.73 -14.54 16.19
N GLY A 24 -4.52 -14.32 15.67
CA GLY A 24 -3.31 -14.99 16.12
C GLY A 24 -2.96 -14.69 17.58
N LYS A 25 -3.23 -13.47 18.08
CA LYS A 25 -3.10 -13.13 19.51
C LYS A 25 -4.15 -13.83 20.36
N ALA A 26 -5.41 -13.82 19.92
CA ALA A 26 -6.52 -14.44 20.66
C ALA A 26 -6.41 -15.97 20.74
N THR A 27 -5.87 -16.60 19.68
CA THR A 27 -5.75 -18.07 19.57
C THR A 27 -4.37 -18.61 19.96
N GLY A 28 -3.41 -17.73 20.28
CA GLY A 28 -2.01 -18.14 20.53
C GLY A 28 -1.28 -18.66 19.29
N ASN A 29 -1.77 -18.37 18.08
CA ASN A 29 -1.19 -18.84 16.83
C ASN A 29 -0.13 -17.86 16.30
N GLU A 30 1.14 -18.18 16.57
CA GLU A 30 2.30 -17.39 16.13
C GLU A 30 2.39 -17.25 14.60
N LYS A 31 1.98 -18.27 13.84
CA LYS A 31 1.99 -18.19 12.36
C LYS A 31 1.03 -17.12 11.87
N LEU A 32 -0.19 -17.05 12.42
CA LEU A 32 -1.17 -16.02 12.05
C LEU A 32 -0.69 -14.62 12.44
N GLN A 33 -0.02 -14.46 13.58
CA GLN A 33 0.60 -13.17 13.94
C GLN A 33 1.71 -12.77 12.97
N ALA A 34 2.60 -13.70 12.62
CA ALA A 34 3.71 -13.45 11.71
C ALA A 34 3.22 -13.11 10.30
N GLU A 35 2.24 -13.86 9.78
CA GLU A 35 1.60 -13.57 8.50
C GLU A 35 0.93 -12.21 8.50
N GLY A 36 0.20 -11.87 9.57
CA GLY A 36 -0.48 -10.58 9.66
C GLY A 36 0.50 -9.40 9.67
N LYS A 37 1.59 -9.50 10.45
CA LYS A 37 2.69 -8.50 10.43
C LYS A 37 3.33 -8.37 9.05
N ALA A 38 3.62 -9.48 8.38
CA ALA A 38 4.22 -9.45 7.06
C ALA A 38 3.29 -8.78 6.02
N GLN A 39 1.98 -9.01 6.14
CA GLN A 39 0.98 -8.43 5.26
C GLN A 39 0.77 -6.92 5.49
N GLU A 40 0.79 -6.48 6.75
CA GLU A 40 0.80 -5.07 7.15
C GLU A 40 2.03 -4.35 6.58
N LEU A 41 3.23 -4.88 6.83
CA LEU A 41 4.49 -4.31 6.35
C LEU A 41 4.53 -4.18 4.82
N LYS A 42 3.99 -5.18 4.12
CA LYS A 42 3.88 -5.18 2.66
C LYS A 42 2.91 -4.10 2.16
N GLY A 43 1.77 -3.94 2.84
CA GLY A 43 0.79 -2.89 2.52
C GLY A 43 1.36 -1.49 2.71
N GLU A 44 2.07 -1.28 3.82
CA GLU A 44 2.71 0.00 4.14
C GLU A 44 3.82 0.34 3.13
N THR A 45 4.66 -0.65 2.79
CA THR A 45 5.70 -0.51 1.76
C THR A 45 5.11 -0.17 0.39
N GLN A 46 4.03 -0.85 0.00
CA GLN A 46 3.34 -0.57 -1.27
C GLN A 46 2.73 0.84 -1.30
N ARG A 47 2.16 1.32 -0.20
CA ARG A 47 1.66 2.69 -0.10
C ARG A 47 2.79 3.72 -0.18
N ALA A 48 3.90 3.50 0.51
CA ALA A 48 5.04 4.40 0.49
C ALA A 48 5.66 4.51 -0.91
N VAL A 49 5.97 3.36 -1.53
CA VAL A 49 6.54 3.31 -2.90
C VAL A 49 5.54 3.87 -3.92
N GLY A 50 4.26 3.52 -3.80
CA GLY A 50 3.19 4.03 -4.65
C GLY A 50 3.04 5.55 -4.53
N GLY A 51 3.01 6.09 -3.31
CA GLY A 51 2.89 7.52 -3.05
C GLY A 51 4.04 8.33 -3.61
N VAL A 52 5.28 7.84 -3.46
CA VAL A 52 6.47 8.46 -4.06
C VAL A 52 6.39 8.44 -5.59
N LYS A 53 6.02 7.30 -6.18
CA LYS A 53 5.92 7.15 -7.64
C LYS A 53 4.79 7.99 -8.24
N ASP A 54 3.63 8.06 -7.59
CA ASP A 54 2.53 8.95 -7.98
C ASP A 54 2.94 10.43 -7.89
N GLY A 55 3.69 10.82 -6.85
CA GLY A 55 4.20 12.19 -6.70
C GLY A 55 5.17 12.59 -7.81
N VAL A 56 6.15 11.73 -8.10
CA VAL A 56 7.13 11.95 -9.17
C VAL A 56 6.46 11.95 -10.55
N ASN A 57 5.56 11.00 -10.82
CA ASN A 57 4.83 10.95 -12.09
C ASN A 57 3.95 12.19 -12.27
N ASN A 58 3.26 12.67 -11.23
CA ASN A 58 2.48 13.91 -11.33
C ASN A 58 3.36 15.14 -11.61
N ALA A 59 4.53 15.24 -10.96
CA ALA A 59 5.46 16.33 -11.21
C ALA A 59 6.02 16.28 -12.63
N ALA A 60 6.43 15.10 -13.09
CA ALA A 60 6.94 14.89 -14.45
C ALA A 60 5.86 15.14 -15.52
N GLN A 61 4.62 14.67 -15.28
CA GLN A 61 3.49 14.91 -16.16
C GLN A 61 3.17 16.40 -16.27
N LYS A 62 3.11 17.12 -15.14
CA LYS A 62 2.92 18.59 -15.13
C LYS A 62 4.03 19.34 -15.86
N ALA A 63 5.28 18.92 -15.68
CA ALA A 63 6.42 19.50 -16.39
C ALA A 63 6.34 19.23 -17.91
N ALA A 64 5.97 18.00 -18.30
CA ALA A 64 5.80 17.64 -19.70
C ALA A 64 4.65 18.41 -20.37
N ASP A 65 3.51 18.58 -19.69
CA ASP A 65 2.38 19.39 -20.17
C ASP A 65 2.76 20.86 -20.36
N ALA A 66 3.51 21.44 -19.42
CA ALA A 66 3.98 22.82 -19.50
C ALA A 66 4.96 23.07 -20.65
N VAL A 67 5.70 22.04 -21.08
CA VAL A 67 6.65 22.13 -22.21
C VAL A 67 5.96 21.83 -23.55
N LYS A 68 4.93 20.98 -23.56
CA LYS A 68 4.19 20.59 -24.78
C LYS A 68 3.11 21.60 -25.20
N GLY A 69 2.74 22.53 -24.31
CA GLY A 69 1.78 23.60 -24.56
C GLY A 69 2.34 24.87 -25.25
N ARG A 70 3.50 24.81 -25.90
CA ARG A 70 4.03 25.91 -26.75
C ARG A 70 4.04 25.53 -28.23
#